data_AF-A0A0A8UXK2-F1
#
_entry.id   AF-A0A0A8UXK2-F1
#
_cell.length_a   1.000
_cell.length_b   1.000
_cell.length_c   1.000
_cell.angle_alpha   90.00
_cell.angle_beta   90.00
_cell.angle_gamma   90.00
#
_symmetry.space_group_name_H-M   'P 1'
#
loop_
_entity.id
_entity.type
_entity.pdbx_description
1 polymer ?
#
loop_
_entity_poly.entity_id
_entity_poly.type
_entity_poly.pdbx_seq_one_letter_code
_entity_poly.pdbx_strand_id
1 'polypeptide(L)'
;MSSNQNPEHNNKEISFRLEKDYLLFLNGLKDRIRTARLKAALAINREVIELYWHIGNQIIEKQNWGSKLINTLSHDLQHAFPETSGFSVRNLHRMRQFAANFPDITIMPQSVAQLPWGHISLLIHKVKNQQELLWYAEQVIEQGWARITLERYIKDGLFQRQAIDSVKASNFLARLPNPQSKLAHELLKQPYNFDFLGLHDEAHEREIEHASIEHITKFLLELGKGFAFVGRQIPIGLEESGYFIDMLFYHLKLHAYVVIEFKATKFKPEHAGQLNFYLNLVDDFYKMPQDNPSIGLLLCKSRNKFEAEYALKGIEKPIGISEYQLTRAIPENLKSNLPSIEEIEAELNEMEGNNDS
;
A
#
# COMPACT_ATOMS: atom_id res chain seq x y z
N MET A 1 10.73 -63.98 -35.56
CA MET A 1 11.05 -63.02 -34.49
C MET A 1 10.08 -61.87 -34.59
N SER A 2 8.90 -62.01 -33.97
CA SER A 2 7.87 -60.98 -33.97
C SER A 2 7.84 -60.37 -32.58
N SER A 3 8.45 -59.21 -32.43
CA SER A 3 8.46 -58.38 -31.23
C SER A 3 7.06 -57.78 -31.03
N ASN A 4 6.34 -58.36 -30.07
CA ASN A 4 5.01 -57.95 -29.64
C ASN A 4 5.14 -56.68 -28.77
N GLN A 5 4.84 -55.50 -29.32
CA GLN A 5 4.75 -54.26 -28.56
C GLN A 5 3.41 -54.23 -27.82
N ASN A 6 3.50 -54.12 -26.50
CA ASN A 6 2.38 -54.22 -25.55
C ASN A 6 1.47 -52.97 -25.65
N PRO A 7 0.17 -53.09 -26.01
CA PRO A 7 -0.73 -51.95 -26.22
C PRO A 7 -1.20 -51.25 -24.93
N GLU A 8 -0.98 -51.84 -23.75
CA GLU A 8 -1.48 -51.30 -22.47
C GLU A 8 -0.70 -50.07 -21.96
N HIS A 9 0.58 -49.92 -22.34
CA HIS A 9 1.39 -48.77 -21.90
C HIS A 9 0.99 -47.45 -22.59
N ASN A 10 0.45 -47.52 -23.82
CA ASN A 10 0.10 -46.34 -24.61
C ASN A 10 -1.22 -45.69 -24.13
N ASN A 11 -2.18 -46.49 -23.64
CA ASN A 11 -3.48 -45.98 -23.19
C ASN A 11 -3.42 -45.18 -21.87
N LYS A 12 -2.52 -45.53 -20.94
CA LYS A 12 -2.36 -44.77 -19.68
C LYS A 12 -1.67 -43.42 -19.89
N GLU A 13 -0.68 -43.33 -20.77
CA GLU A 13 -0.04 -42.05 -21.12
C GLU A 13 -0.98 -41.11 -21.88
N ILE A 14 -1.81 -41.65 -22.77
CA ILE A 14 -2.83 -40.88 -23.51
C ILE A 14 -3.91 -40.35 -22.55
N SER A 15 -4.39 -41.17 -21.60
CA SER A 15 -5.36 -40.77 -20.57
C SER A 15 -4.85 -39.65 -19.66
N PHE A 16 -3.60 -39.73 -19.19
CA PHE A 16 -2.99 -38.71 -18.33
C PHE A 16 -2.67 -37.40 -19.07
N ARG A 17 -2.30 -37.48 -20.35
CA ARG A 17 -2.14 -36.29 -21.22
C ARG A 17 -3.46 -35.59 -21.50
N LEU A 18 -4.53 -36.34 -21.79
CA LEU A 18 -5.88 -35.79 -21.94
C LEU A 18 -6.34 -35.03 -20.69
N GLU A 19 -6.02 -35.55 -19.50
CA GLU A 19 -6.33 -34.87 -18.23
C GLU A 19 -5.58 -33.54 -18.08
N LYS A 20 -4.27 -33.52 -18.36
CA LYS A 20 -3.45 -32.31 -18.22
C LYS A 20 -3.76 -31.27 -19.31
N ASP A 21 -3.92 -31.69 -20.55
CA ASP A 21 -4.27 -30.82 -21.68
C ASP A 21 -5.68 -30.24 -21.51
N TYR A 22 -6.63 -31.04 -21.00
CA TYR A 22 -7.96 -30.56 -20.65
C TYR A 22 -7.95 -29.57 -19.48
N LEU A 23 -7.16 -29.81 -18.43
CA LEU A 23 -7.03 -28.87 -17.31
C LEU A 23 -6.41 -27.53 -17.76
N LEU A 24 -5.41 -27.57 -18.63
CA LEU A 24 -4.82 -26.36 -19.23
C LEU A 24 -5.83 -25.62 -20.10
N PHE A 25 -6.58 -26.34 -20.94
CA PHE A 25 -7.66 -25.78 -21.75
C PHE A 25 -8.76 -25.16 -20.89
N LEU A 26 -9.22 -25.86 -19.85
CA LEU A 26 -10.25 -25.38 -18.93
C LEU A 26 -9.80 -24.14 -18.15
N ASN A 27 -8.56 -24.10 -17.69
CA ASN A 27 -7.99 -22.92 -17.03
C ASN A 27 -7.90 -21.74 -18.01
N GLY A 28 -7.46 -21.97 -19.25
CA GLY A 28 -7.46 -20.95 -20.30
C GLY A 28 -8.85 -20.39 -20.60
N LEU A 29 -9.89 -21.24 -20.60
CA LEU A 29 -11.29 -20.79 -20.74
C LEU A 29 -11.76 -20.00 -19.51
N LYS A 30 -11.47 -20.47 -18.30
CA LYS A 30 -11.82 -19.76 -17.05
C LYS A 30 -11.17 -18.37 -17.01
N ASP A 31 -9.91 -18.26 -17.41
CA ASP A 31 -9.20 -16.99 -17.47
C ASP A 31 -9.83 -16.05 -18.50
N ARG A 32 -10.13 -16.54 -19.71
CA ARG A 32 -10.87 -15.76 -20.72
C ARG A 32 -12.22 -15.25 -20.22
N ILE A 33 -12.99 -16.09 -19.52
CA ILE A 33 -14.28 -15.70 -18.94
C ILE A 33 -14.08 -14.63 -17.87
N ARG A 34 -13.09 -14.79 -16.98
CA ARG A 34 -12.76 -13.80 -15.95
C ARG A 34 -12.34 -12.47 -16.57
N THR A 35 -11.47 -12.47 -17.57
CA THR A 35 -11.04 -11.28 -18.30
C THR A 35 -12.21 -10.59 -19.00
N ALA A 36 -13.09 -11.35 -19.66
CA ALA A 36 -14.28 -10.81 -20.32
C ALA A 36 -15.23 -10.13 -19.32
N ARG A 37 -15.48 -10.77 -18.16
CA ARG A 37 -16.29 -10.20 -17.08
C ARG A 37 -15.69 -8.92 -16.50
N LEU A 38 -14.37 -8.89 -16.28
CA LEU A 38 -13.66 -7.69 -15.80
C LEU A 38 -13.77 -6.54 -16.81
N LYS A 39 -13.56 -6.81 -18.11
CA LYS A 39 -13.73 -5.80 -19.16
C LYS A 39 -15.15 -5.23 -19.20
N ALA A 40 -16.16 -6.09 -19.11
CA ALA A 40 -17.55 -5.67 -19.05
C ALA A 40 -17.83 -4.80 -17.82
N ALA A 41 -17.33 -5.20 -16.64
CA ALA A 41 -17.50 -4.43 -15.41
C ALA A 41 -16.83 -3.05 -15.47
N LEU A 42 -15.62 -2.95 -16.06
CA LEU A 42 -14.93 -1.67 -16.24
C LEU A 42 -15.66 -0.75 -17.22
N ALA A 43 -16.19 -1.30 -18.32
CA ALA A 43 -16.99 -0.53 -19.27
C ALA A 43 -18.26 0.01 -18.60
N ILE A 44 -19.00 -0.84 -17.88
CA ILE A 44 -20.20 -0.44 -17.13
C ILE A 44 -19.86 0.62 -16.08
N ASN A 45 -18.78 0.44 -15.32
CA ASN A 45 -18.36 1.42 -14.32
C ASN A 45 -18.12 2.79 -14.95
N ARG A 46 -17.44 2.84 -16.09
CA ARG A 46 -17.20 4.09 -16.82
C ARG A 46 -18.51 4.80 -17.17
N GLU A 47 -19.48 4.09 -17.75
CA GLU A 47 -20.80 4.66 -18.08
C GLU A 47 -21.52 5.19 -16.84
N VAL A 48 -21.43 4.48 -15.71
CA VAL A 48 -22.01 4.94 -14.43
C VAL A 48 -21.33 6.23 -13.94
N ILE A 49 -20.00 6.32 -14.04
CA ILE A 49 -19.26 7.53 -13.64
C ILE A 49 -19.62 8.71 -14.55
N GLU A 50 -19.70 8.49 -15.87
CA GLU A 50 -20.10 9.53 -16.82
C GLU A 50 -21.54 10.01 -16.58
N LEU A 51 -22.48 9.09 -16.31
CA LEU A 51 -23.86 9.43 -15.95
C LEU A 51 -23.92 10.28 -14.67
N TYR A 52 -23.21 9.87 -13.63
CA TYR A 52 -23.20 10.57 -12.34
C TYR A 52 -22.57 11.96 -12.46
N TRP A 53 -21.55 12.11 -13.29
CA TRP A 53 -21.00 13.41 -13.65
C TRP A 53 -22.04 14.29 -14.35
N HIS A 54 -22.74 13.74 -15.35
CA HIS A 54 -23.73 14.49 -16.13
C HIS A 54 -24.88 14.98 -15.25
N ILE A 55 -25.42 14.11 -14.38
CA ILE A 55 -26.43 14.48 -13.39
C ILE A 55 -25.90 15.59 -12.47
N GLY A 56 -24.65 15.47 -12.01
CA GLY A 56 -24.00 16.49 -11.21
C GLY A 56 -23.96 17.86 -11.87
N ASN A 57 -23.59 17.92 -13.16
CA ASN A 57 -23.58 19.17 -13.92
C ASN A 57 -24.97 19.76 -14.14
N GLN A 58 -25.96 18.92 -14.47
CA GLN A 58 -27.34 19.37 -14.59
C GLN A 58 -27.84 19.98 -13.27
N ILE A 59 -27.45 19.43 -12.12
CA ILE A 59 -27.76 20.02 -10.81
C ILE A 59 -27.05 21.39 -10.62
N ILE A 60 -25.80 21.54 -11.05
CA ILE A 60 -25.06 22.81 -10.98
C ILE A 60 -25.72 23.87 -11.87
N GLU A 61 -26.08 23.52 -13.11
CA GLU A 61 -26.74 24.43 -14.05
C GLU A 61 -28.08 24.96 -13.52
N LYS A 62 -28.81 24.14 -12.75
CA LYS A 62 -30.11 24.50 -12.16
C LYS A 62 -30.01 24.95 -10.69
N GLN A 63 -28.83 25.40 -10.24
CA GLN A 63 -28.62 25.86 -8.85
C GLN A 63 -29.58 26.98 -8.41
N ASN A 64 -30.12 27.74 -9.36
CA ASN A 64 -31.10 28.81 -9.13
C ASN A 64 -32.52 28.31 -8.80
N TRP A 65 -32.81 27.00 -8.94
CA TRP A 65 -34.15 26.43 -8.66
C TRP A 65 -34.43 26.22 -7.16
N GLY A 66 -33.47 26.59 -6.30
CA GLY A 66 -33.63 26.62 -4.85
C GLY A 66 -33.31 25.28 -4.16
N SER A 67 -33.41 25.29 -2.83
CA SER A 67 -32.91 24.21 -1.96
C SER A 67 -33.70 22.90 -2.07
N LYS A 68 -34.90 22.92 -2.66
CA LYS A 68 -35.75 21.72 -2.82
C LYS A 68 -35.39 20.86 -4.03
N LEU A 69 -34.63 21.40 -5.00
CA LEU A 69 -34.31 20.71 -6.26
C LEU A 69 -33.82 19.27 -6.04
N ILE A 70 -32.82 19.09 -5.18
CA ILE A 70 -32.18 17.78 -4.97
C ILE A 70 -33.14 16.80 -4.29
N ASN A 71 -34.01 17.28 -3.38
CA ASN A 71 -34.99 16.43 -2.71
C ASN A 71 -36.07 15.97 -3.68
N THR A 72 -36.59 16.88 -4.51
CA THR A 72 -37.57 16.54 -5.56
C THR A 72 -36.96 15.59 -6.59
N LEU A 73 -35.76 15.90 -7.09
CA LEU A 73 -35.06 15.06 -8.07
C LEU A 73 -34.76 13.66 -7.52
N SER A 74 -34.37 13.55 -6.25
CA SER A 74 -34.17 12.26 -5.58
C SER A 74 -35.45 11.43 -5.56
N HIS A 75 -36.59 12.04 -5.26
CA HIS A 75 -37.88 11.37 -5.22
C HIS A 75 -38.29 10.90 -6.62
N ASP A 76 -38.24 11.80 -7.60
CA ASP A 76 -38.72 11.53 -8.95
C ASP A 76 -37.87 10.47 -9.67
N LEU A 77 -36.53 10.52 -9.51
CA LEU A 77 -35.63 9.52 -10.09
C LEU A 77 -35.79 8.14 -9.44
N GLN A 78 -35.98 8.06 -8.12
CA GLN A 78 -36.22 6.78 -7.46
C GLN A 78 -37.57 6.18 -7.86
N HIS A 79 -38.60 7.01 -8.03
CA HIS A 79 -39.91 6.55 -8.49
C HIS A 79 -39.90 6.11 -9.95
N ALA A 80 -39.18 6.81 -10.82
CA ALA A 80 -39.06 6.46 -12.24
C ALA A 80 -38.17 5.22 -12.47
N PHE A 81 -37.18 4.98 -11.60
CA PHE A 81 -36.22 3.89 -11.73
C PHE A 81 -36.08 3.07 -10.43
N PRO A 82 -37.14 2.37 -9.99
CA PRO A 82 -37.17 1.67 -8.69
C PRO A 82 -36.14 0.54 -8.57
N GLU A 83 -35.81 -0.11 -9.69
CA GLU A 83 -34.79 -1.17 -9.77
C GLU A 83 -33.34 -0.65 -9.69
N THR A 84 -33.14 0.67 -9.78
CA THR A 84 -31.82 1.29 -9.84
C THR A 84 -31.48 1.99 -8.53
N SER A 85 -30.54 1.42 -7.78
CA SER A 85 -29.98 2.08 -6.60
C SER A 85 -28.99 3.19 -7.00
N GLY A 86 -28.93 4.27 -6.22
CA GLY A 86 -27.95 5.35 -6.44
C GLY A 86 -28.53 6.77 -6.51
N PHE A 87 -29.84 6.95 -6.54
CA PHE A 87 -30.47 8.28 -6.64
C PHE A 87 -30.92 8.86 -5.30
N SER A 88 -30.24 8.55 -4.19
CA SER A 88 -30.54 9.18 -2.90
C SER A 88 -30.10 10.64 -2.87
N VAL A 89 -30.79 11.47 -2.07
CA VAL A 89 -30.43 12.87 -1.81
C VAL A 89 -28.94 13.03 -1.53
N ARG A 90 -28.38 12.19 -0.65
CA ARG A 90 -26.96 12.19 -0.30
C ARG A 90 -26.08 11.90 -1.51
N ASN A 91 -26.49 10.98 -2.38
CA ASN A 91 -25.71 10.64 -3.56
C ASN A 91 -25.80 11.71 -4.65
N LEU A 92 -26.96 12.35 -4.85
CA LEU A 92 -27.11 13.50 -5.75
C LEU A 92 -26.23 14.69 -5.30
N HIS A 93 -26.11 14.93 -4.00
CA HIS A 93 -25.14 15.91 -3.48
C HIS A 93 -23.69 15.53 -3.83
N ARG A 94 -23.34 14.24 -3.79
CA ARG A 94 -22.01 13.76 -4.19
C ARG A 94 -21.79 13.88 -5.70
N MET A 95 -22.79 13.57 -6.52
CA MET A 95 -22.75 13.79 -7.98
C MET A 95 -22.48 15.26 -8.31
N ARG A 96 -23.20 16.18 -7.64
CA ARG A 96 -22.95 17.63 -7.75
C ARG A 96 -21.52 18.00 -7.35
N GLN A 97 -21.02 17.48 -6.23
CA GLN A 97 -19.63 17.74 -5.81
C GLN A 97 -18.62 17.16 -6.80
N PHE A 98 -18.88 15.98 -7.34
CA PHE A 98 -18.03 15.34 -8.34
C PHE A 98 -17.92 16.18 -9.60
N ALA A 99 -19.05 16.62 -10.16
CA ALA A 99 -19.07 17.52 -11.31
C ALA A 99 -18.34 18.85 -11.04
N ALA A 100 -18.50 19.42 -9.84
CA ALA A 100 -17.80 20.65 -9.47
C ALA A 100 -16.28 20.48 -9.36
N ASN A 101 -15.79 19.30 -8.95
CA ASN A 101 -14.35 19.00 -8.88
C ASN A 101 -13.73 18.70 -10.25
N PHE A 102 -14.55 18.30 -11.22
CA PHE A 102 -14.10 17.97 -12.57
C PHE A 102 -14.99 18.68 -13.61
N PRO A 103 -14.84 19.99 -13.84
CA PRO A 103 -15.77 20.76 -14.69
C PRO A 103 -15.81 20.30 -16.15
N ASP A 104 -14.74 19.65 -16.63
CA ASP A 104 -14.64 19.11 -17.99
C ASP A 104 -14.42 17.59 -17.94
N ILE A 105 -15.41 16.83 -18.44
CA ILE A 105 -15.33 15.36 -18.49
C ILE A 105 -14.27 14.87 -19.48
N THR A 106 -13.94 15.66 -20.51
CA THR A 106 -12.94 15.28 -21.52
C THR A 106 -11.52 15.33 -20.96
N ILE A 107 -11.32 16.10 -19.89
CA ILE A 107 -10.06 16.24 -19.16
C ILE A 107 -10.06 15.38 -17.88
N MET A 108 -11.15 14.64 -17.60
CA MET A 108 -11.23 13.73 -16.46
C MET A 108 -10.07 12.73 -16.52
N PRO A 109 -9.17 12.71 -15.52
CA PRO A 109 -8.04 11.79 -15.55
C PRO A 109 -8.54 10.35 -15.60
N GLN A 110 -7.91 9.54 -16.47
CA GLN A 110 -8.27 8.12 -16.62
C GLN A 110 -8.22 7.37 -15.29
N SER A 111 -7.37 7.83 -14.37
CA SER A 111 -7.28 7.27 -13.02
C SER A 111 -8.57 7.45 -12.23
N VAL A 112 -9.30 8.55 -12.39
CA VAL A 112 -10.57 8.77 -11.70
C VAL A 112 -11.70 7.99 -12.39
N ALA A 113 -11.72 7.95 -13.72
CA ALA A 113 -12.76 7.27 -14.50
C ALA A 113 -12.81 5.74 -14.30
N GLN A 114 -11.69 5.14 -13.91
CA GLN A 114 -11.58 3.69 -13.67
C GLN A 114 -11.95 3.28 -12.23
N LEU A 115 -12.13 4.24 -11.32
CA LEU A 115 -12.45 3.92 -9.92
C LEU A 115 -13.92 3.55 -9.74
N PRO A 116 -14.23 2.63 -8.81
CA PRO A 116 -15.59 2.46 -8.34
C PRO A 116 -16.14 3.75 -7.73
N TRP A 117 -17.43 4.02 -7.92
CA TRP A 117 -18.09 5.23 -7.40
C TRP A 117 -17.90 5.45 -5.89
N GLY A 118 -17.81 4.36 -5.11
CA GLY A 118 -17.56 4.44 -3.67
C GLY A 118 -16.19 5.05 -3.32
N HIS A 119 -15.17 4.78 -4.11
CA HIS A 119 -13.83 5.37 -3.95
C HIS A 119 -13.83 6.83 -4.38
N ILE A 120 -14.45 7.16 -5.52
CA ILE A 120 -14.59 8.55 -5.98
C ILE A 120 -15.33 9.38 -4.93
N SER A 121 -16.46 8.86 -4.43
CA SER A 121 -17.26 9.49 -3.38
C SER A 121 -16.48 9.75 -2.09
N LEU A 122 -15.58 8.83 -1.72
CA LEU A 122 -14.72 8.98 -0.55
C LEU A 122 -13.67 10.09 -0.78
N LEU A 123 -13.01 10.06 -1.94
CA LEU A 123 -11.99 11.03 -2.33
C LEU A 123 -12.54 12.44 -2.38
N ILE A 124 -13.61 12.69 -3.13
CA ILE A 124 -14.20 14.04 -3.26
C ILE A 124 -14.69 14.61 -1.91
N HIS A 125 -15.07 13.73 -0.98
CA HIS A 125 -15.60 14.14 0.32
C HIS A 125 -14.50 14.41 1.34
N LYS A 126 -13.39 13.65 1.30
CA LYS A 126 -12.33 13.71 2.32
C LYS A 126 -11.12 14.53 1.86
N VAL A 127 -10.89 14.63 0.55
CA VAL A 127 -9.71 15.27 -0.04
C VAL A 127 -10.15 16.52 -0.80
N LYS A 128 -9.69 17.68 -0.35
CA LYS A 128 -10.02 18.98 -0.97
C LYS A 128 -9.02 19.43 -2.02
N ASN A 129 -7.76 19.01 -1.90
CA ASN A 129 -6.71 19.37 -2.84
C ASN A 129 -6.80 18.45 -4.07
N GLN A 130 -6.89 19.04 -5.26
CA GLN A 130 -7.04 18.29 -6.51
C GLN A 130 -5.82 17.41 -6.82
N GLN A 131 -4.61 17.88 -6.54
CA GLN A 131 -3.38 17.11 -6.74
C GLN A 131 -3.33 15.89 -5.81
N GLU A 132 -3.69 16.07 -4.52
CA GLU A 132 -3.79 14.97 -3.55
C GLU A 132 -4.84 13.94 -3.98
N LEU A 133 -5.98 14.40 -4.48
CA LEU A 133 -7.05 13.54 -4.95
C LEU A 133 -6.60 12.67 -6.12
N LEU A 134 -5.94 13.28 -7.12
CA LEU A 134 -5.44 12.58 -8.30
C LEU A 134 -4.35 11.58 -7.94
N TRP A 135 -3.45 11.94 -7.03
CA TRP A 135 -2.43 11.03 -6.54
C TRP A 135 -3.02 9.79 -5.85
N TYR A 136 -4.02 9.98 -4.96
CA TYR A 136 -4.70 8.82 -4.36
C TYR A 136 -5.45 7.99 -5.41
N ALA A 137 -6.05 8.62 -6.43
CA ALA A 137 -6.74 7.89 -7.48
C ALA A 137 -5.79 7.00 -8.28
N GLU A 138 -4.60 7.50 -8.61
CA GLU A 138 -3.53 6.72 -9.25
C GLU A 138 -3.08 5.56 -8.36
N GLN A 139 -2.81 5.83 -7.07
CA GLN A 139 -2.36 4.79 -6.15
C GLN A 139 -3.39 3.68 -5.93
N VAL A 140 -4.69 3.99 -5.94
CA VAL A 140 -5.73 2.97 -5.85
C VAL A 140 -5.67 2.01 -7.04
N ILE A 141 -5.41 2.52 -8.26
CA ILE A 141 -5.28 1.70 -9.47
C ILE A 141 -4.00 0.89 -9.45
N GLU A 142 -2.87 1.51 -9.13
CA GLU A 142 -1.57 0.84 -9.11
C GLU A 142 -1.49 -0.24 -8.02
N GLN A 143 -2.05 0.05 -6.85
CA GLN A 143 -1.88 -0.81 -5.68
C GLN A 143 -3.08 -1.72 -5.41
N GLY A 144 -4.23 -1.45 -6.03
CA GLY A 144 -5.46 -2.23 -5.86
C GLY A 144 -6.14 -2.01 -4.51
N TRP A 145 -6.09 -0.79 -3.96
CA TRP A 145 -6.59 -0.53 -2.61
C TRP A 145 -8.11 -0.68 -2.50
N ALA A 146 -8.55 -1.47 -1.53
CA ALA A 146 -9.95 -1.47 -1.10
C ALA A 146 -10.32 -0.12 -0.48
N ARG A 147 -11.62 0.21 -0.49
CA ARG A 147 -12.13 1.51 -0.01
C ARG A 147 -11.76 1.80 1.45
N ILE A 148 -11.79 0.79 2.32
CA ILE A 148 -11.42 0.91 3.74
C ILE A 148 -9.94 1.27 3.88
N THR A 149 -9.09 0.63 3.08
CA THR A 149 -7.64 0.90 3.05
C THR A 149 -7.36 2.33 2.59
N LEU A 150 -8.05 2.77 1.53
CA LEU A 150 -7.95 4.16 1.05
C LEU A 150 -8.38 5.15 2.13
N GLU A 151 -9.50 4.91 2.83
CA GLU A 151 -9.98 5.79 3.90
C GLU A 151 -8.95 5.92 5.03
N ARG A 152 -8.34 4.79 5.42
CA ARG A 152 -7.25 4.78 6.40
C ARG A 152 -6.05 5.60 5.91
N TYR A 153 -5.59 5.40 4.68
CA TYR A 153 -4.43 6.13 4.16
C TYR A 153 -4.66 7.64 4.01
N ILE A 154 -5.88 8.06 3.66
CA ILE A 154 -6.26 9.47 3.69
C ILE A 154 -6.19 10.01 5.12
N LYS A 155 -6.73 9.27 6.10
CA LYS A 155 -6.69 9.66 7.52
C LYS A 155 -5.26 9.76 8.05
N ASP A 156 -4.38 8.86 7.61
CA ASP A 156 -2.97 8.80 8.02
C ASP A 156 -2.08 9.75 7.18
N GLY A 157 -2.66 10.63 6.36
CA GLY A 157 -1.93 11.64 5.58
C GLY A 157 -0.89 11.07 4.62
N LEU A 158 -1.15 9.91 3.98
CA LEU A 158 -0.15 9.22 3.14
C LEU A 158 0.38 10.09 1.98
N PHE A 159 -0.46 10.93 1.38
CA PHE A 159 -0.05 11.84 0.31
C PHE A 159 1.04 12.81 0.78
N GLN A 160 0.86 13.45 1.94
CA GLN A 160 1.86 14.37 2.50
C GLN A 160 3.17 13.63 2.81
N ARG A 161 3.08 12.34 3.14
CA ARG A 161 4.21 11.47 3.45
C ARG A 161 4.99 10.97 2.23
N GLN A 162 4.33 10.81 1.08
CA GLN A 162 4.92 10.16 -0.10
C GLN A 162 5.10 11.09 -1.31
N ALA A 163 4.22 12.07 -1.49
CA ALA A 163 4.13 12.88 -2.72
C ALA A 163 4.84 14.24 -2.65
N ILE A 164 5.30 14.67 -1.46
CA ILE A 164 6.06 15.92 -1.31
C ILE A 164 7.56 15.59 -1.27
N ASP A 165 8.23 15.63 -2.44
CA ASP A 165 9.67 15.37 -2.60
C ASP A 165 10.53 16.20 -1.64
N SER A 166 10.09 17.43 -1.31
CA SER A 166 10.82 18.32 -0.40
C SER A 166 10.88 17.83 1.05
N VAL A 167 10.23 16.72 1.41
CA VAL A 167 10.27 16.17 2.77
C VAL A 167 11.34 15.08 2.89
N LYS A 168 11.62 14.31 1.83
CA LYS A 168 12.51 13.14 1.89
C LYS A 168 13.99 13.56 1.98
N ALA A 169 14.72 13.14 3.02
CA ALA A 169 16.19 13.26 3.04
C ALA A 169 16.82 11.98 2.49
N SER A 170 17.34 12.06 1.26
CA SER A 170 18.10 10.98 0.65
C SER A 170 19.08 11.54 -0.36
N ASN A 171 20.14 10.79 -0.66
CA ASN A 171 21.06 11.11 -1.76
C ASN A 171 20.80 10.25 -3.02
N PHE A 172 19.68 9.51 -3.08
CA PHE A 172 19.41 8.52 -4.14
C PHE A 172 19.48 9.08 -5.56
N LEU A 173 18.90 10.26 -5.81
CA LEU A 173 18.93 10.91 -7.13
C LEU A 173 20.35 11.25 -7.61
N ALA A 174 21.28 11.45 -6.67
CA ALA A 174 22.68 11.75 -6.98
C ALA A 174 23.57 10.49 -7.02
N ARG A 175 23.17 9.40 -6.37
CA ARG A 175 24.01 8.20 -6.15
C ARG A 175 23.56 6.94 -6.89
N LEU A 176 22.37 6.95 -7.47
CA LEU A 176 21.86 5.85 -8.28
C LEU A 176 21.56 6.31 -9.72
N PRO A 177 21.73 5.44 -10.73
CA PRO A 177 21.30 5.74 -12.09
C PRO A 177 19.78 5.80 -12.21
N ASN A 178 19.27 6.48 -13.23
CA ASN A 178 17.86 6.33 -13.63
C ASN A 178 17.68 5.00 -14.38
N PRO A 179 16.57 4.27 -14.18
CA PRO A 179 15.38 4.63 -13.40
C PRO A 179 15.44 4.28 -11.90
N GLN A 180 16.51 3.63 -11.42
CA GLN A 180 16.63 3.10 -10.07
C GLN A 180 16.55 4.19 -9.00
N SER A 181 17.16 5.34 -9.23
CA SER A 181 17.15 6.46 -8.29
C SER A 181 15.76 6.99 -8.00
N LYS A 182 14.91 7.15 -9.03
CA LYS A 182 13.50 7.53 -8.88
C LYS A 182 12.73 6.50 -8.09
N LEU A 183 12.88 5.22 -8.44
CA LEU A 183 12.20 4.14 -7.73
C LEU A 183 12.61 4.07 -6.26
N ALA A 184 13.90 4.19 -5.95
CA ALA A 184 14.38 4.21 -4.56
C ALA A 184 13.84 5.43 -3.79
N HIS A 185 13.78 6.59 -4.45
CA HIS A 185 13.21 7.81 -3.86
C HIS A 185 11.69 7.69 -3.61
N GLU A 186 10.95 7.05 -4.52
CA GLU A 186 9.52 6.78 -4.37
C GLU A 186 9.24 5.80 -3.23
N LEU A 187 10.01 4.72 -3.12
CA LEU A 187 9.88 3.68 -2.08
C LEU A 187 10.17 4.19 -0.66
N LEU A 188 11.00 5.24 -0.52
CA LEU A 188 11.27 5.86 0.76
C LEU A 188 10.00 6.56 1.30
N LYS A 189 9.47 6.08 2.42
CA LYS A 189 8.34 6.70 3.12
C LYS A 189 8.83 7.78 4.08
N GLN A 190 7.94 8.69 4.49
CA GLN A 190 8.23 9.74 5.48
C GLN A 190 6.97 10.15 6.26
N PRO A 191 6.75 9.74 7.53
CA PRO A 191 7.43 8.66 8.26
C PRO A 191 6.89 7.27 7.91
N TYR A 192 7.62 6.25 8.38
CA TYR A 192 7.08 4.89 8.53
C TYR A 192 6.16 4.81 9.76
N ASN A 193 5.03 4.12 9.62
CA ASN A 193 4.11 3.86 10.73
C ASN A 193 4.34 2.47 11.32
N PHE A 194 4.85 2.41 12.55
CA PHE A 194 5.11 1.17 13.26
C PHE A 194 4.19 0.99 14.47
N ASP A 195 2.99 1.56 14.42
CA ASP A 195 1.98 1.47 15.48
C ASP A 195 1.62 0.02 15.83
N PHE A 196 1.70 -0.86 14.83
CA PHE A 196 1.43 -2.29 14.99
C PHE A 196 2.43 -3.04 15.86
N LEU A 197 3.57 -2.43 16.21
CA LEU A 197 4.55 -3.01 17.12
C LEU A 197 4.08 -2.97 18.59
N GLY A 198 3.10 -2.14 18.92
CA GLY A 198 2.60 -2.01 20.30
C GLY A 198 3.62 -1.46 21.29
N LEU A 199 4.69 -0.83 20.80
CA LEU A 199 5.77 -0.26 21.60
C LEU A 199 5.48 1.19 21.99
N HIS A 200 6.02 1.62 23.13
CA HIS A 200 5.96 3.02 23.56
C HIS A 200 7.05 3.87 22.89
N ASP A 201 6.90 5.19 22.90
CA ASP A 201 7.87 6.14 22.34
C ASP A 201 9.27 6.03 22.99
N GLU A 202 9.39 5.43 24.17
CA GLU A 202 10.66 5.23 24.90
C GLU A 202 11.33 3.88 24.60
N ALA A 203 10.78 3.08 23.67
CA ALA A 203 11.35 1.80 23.29
C ALA A 203 12.78 1.94 22.77
N HIS A 204 13.67 1.06 23.22
CA HIS A 204 15.05 1.01 22.76
C HIS A 204 15.15 0.38 21.36
N GLU A 205 16.27 0.61 20.66
CA GLU A 205 16.52 0.10 19.30
C GLU A 205 16.29 -1.41 19.19
N ARG A 206 16.80 -2.18 20.17
CA ARG A 206 16.62 -3.64 20.25
C ARG A 206 15.16 -4.06 20.37
N GLU A 207 14.33 -3.30 21.07
CA GLU A 207 12.90 -3.61 21.21
C GLU A 207 12.15 -3.39 19.90
N ILE A 208 12.45 -2.29 19.20
CA ILE A 208 11.86 -1.97 17.90
C ILE A 208 12.25 -3.02 16.86
N GLU A 209 13.52 -3.39 16.82
CA GLU A 209 14.04 -4.43 15.95
C GLU A 209 13.39 -5.80 16.25
N HIS A 210 13.27 -6.15 17.53
CA HIS A 210 12.64 -7.41 17.95
C HIS A 210 11.18 -7.47 17.51
N ALA A 211 10.39 -6.45 17.84
CA ALA A 211 8.99 -6.38 17.47
C ALA A 211 8.78 -6.35 15.95
N SER A 212 9.69 -5.70 15.21
CA SER A 212 9.64 -5.67 13.73
C SER A 212 9.78 -7.06 13.12
N ILE A 213 10.53 -7.97 13.75
CA ILE A 213 10.59 -9.39 13.36
C ILE A 213 9.37 -10.16 13.80
N GLU A 214 8.92 -10.01 15.05
CA GLU A 214 7.69 -10.67 15.52
C GLU A 214 6.48 -10.33 14.65
N HIS A 215 6.49 -9.12 14.08
CA HIS A 215 5.47 -8.63 13.17
C HIS A 215 5.99 -8.40 11.74
N ILE A 216 6.91 -9.27 11.27
CA ILE A 216 7.59 -9.12 9.96
C ILE A 216 6.62 -8.95 8.79
N THR A 217 5.45 -9.61 8.81
CA THR A 217 4.43 -9.44 7.77
C THR A 217 3.90 -8.02 7.71
N LYS A 218 3.59 -7.42 8.87
CA LYS A 218 3.10 -6.03 8.96
C LYS A 218 4.23 -5.04 8.65
N PHE A 219 5.45 -5.35 9.07
CA PHE A 219 6.63 -4.57 8.73
C PHE A 219 6.91 -4.54 7.22
N LEU A 220 6.87 -5.69 6.54
CA LEU A 220 7.00 -5.78 5.08
C LEU A 220 5.90 -5.00 4.35
N LEU A 221 4.66 -5.07 4.83
CA LEU A 221 3.57 -4.27 4.28
C LEU A 221 3.83 -2.76 4.45
N GLU A 222 4.42 -2.37 5.57
CA GLU A 222 4.79 -0.98 5.82
C GLU A 222 6.07 -0.55 5.08
N LEU A 223 6.98 -1.44 4.73
CA LEU A 223 8.08 -1.12 3.81
C LEU A 223 7.56 -0.91 2.38
N GLY A 224 6.66 -1.79 1.93
CA GLY A 224 6.06 -1.76 0.60
C GLY A 224 6.34 -3.02 -0.22
N LYS A 225 5.78 -3.07 -1.43
CA LYS A 225 5.91 -4.24 -2.32
C LYS A 225 7.34 -4.35 -2.86
N GLY A 226 7.88 -5.57 -2.85
CA GLY A 226 9.17 -5.89 -3.47
C GLY A 226 10.29 -6.15 -2.48
N PHE A 227 10.10 -5.88 -1.19
CA PHE A 227 11.04 -6.26 -0.14
C PHE A 227 10.96 -7.76 0.16
N ALA A 228 12.12 -8.41 0.21
CA ALA A 228 12.33 -9.77 0.67
C ALA A 228 13.27 -9.73 1.88
N PHE A 229 12.87 -10.37 2.98
CA PHE A 229 13.69 -10.43 4.19
C PHE A 229 14.85 -11.42 4.01
N VAL A 230 16.08 -10.99 4.31
CA VAL A 230 17.29 -11.82 4.20
C VAL A 230 17.75 -12.28 5.58
N GLY A 231 17.79 -11.38 6.57
CA GLY A 231 18.16 -11.72 7.93
C GLY A 231 18.20 -10.53 8.88
N ARG A 232 18.43 -10.83 10.17
CA ARG A 232 18.53 -9.87 11.28
C ARG A 232 19.82 -10.11 12.06
N GLN A 233 20.40 -9.07 12.66
CA GLN A 233 21.64 -9.13 13.46
C GLN A 233 22.73 -9.87 12.70
N ILE A 234 22.89 -9.53 11.41
CA ILE A 234 23.84 -10.22 10.55
C ILE A 234 25.24 -9.74 10.93
N PRO A 235 26.13 -10.64 11.42
CA PRO A 235 27.51 -10.27 11.66
C PRO A 235 28.17 -9.95 10.33
N ILE A 236 28.86 -8.82 10.24
CA ILE A 236 29.51 -8.40 9.00
C ILE A 236 30.91 -7.83 9.26
N GLY A 237 31.87 -8.22 8.43
CA GLY A 237 33.28 -7.87 8.58
C GLY A 237 34.16 -9.05 9.00
N LEU A 238 35.40 -8.76 9.42
CA LEU A 238 36.37 -9.77 9.86
C LEU A 238 36.02 -10.26 11.27
N GLU A 239 36.35 -11.51 11.59
CA GLU A 239 35.87 -12.30 12.74
C GLU A 239 35.94 -11.62 14.13
N GLU A 240 36.75 -10.57 14.30
CA GLU A 240 36.95 -9.86 15.58
C GLU A 240 36.16 -8.54 15.73
N SER A 241 35.51 -8.07 14.67
CA SER A 241 35.09 -6.66 14.58
C SER A 241 33.71 -6.33 15.19
N GLY A 242 32.92 -7.34 15.58
CA GLY A 242 31.72 -7.15 16.42
C GLY A 242 30.63 -6.27 15.80
N TYR A 243 30.63 -6.05 14.49
CA TYR A 243 29.63 -5.26 13.79
C TYR A 243 28.45 -6.12 13.35
N PHE A 244 27.25 -5.62 13.61
CA PHE A 244 26.00 -6.29 13.26
C PHE A 244 25.12 -5.33 12.48
N ILE A 245 24.58 -5.83 11.37
CA ILE A 245 23.49 -5.18 10.65
C ILE A 245 22.18 -5.55 11.35
N ASP A 246 21.43 -4.54 11.79
CA ASP A 246 20.10 -4.73 12.40
C ASP A 246 19.22 -5.58 11.50
N MET A 247 18.93 -5.12 10.28
CA MET A 247 18.15 -5.89 9.31
C MET A 247 18.69 -5.77 7.89
N LEU A 248 18.74 -6.91 7.20
CA LEU A 248 19.09 -6.98 5.78
C LEU A 248 17.89 -7.49 4.98
N PHE A 249 17.58 -6.75 3.91
CA PHE A 249 16.56 -7.07 2.93
C PHE A 249 17.17 -7.10 1.54
N TYR A 250 16.40 -7.63 0.58
CA TYR A 250 16.66 -7.51 -0.84
C TYR A 250 15.41 -6.94 -1.52
N HIS A 251 15.59 -6.00 -2.45
CA HIS A 251 14.46 -5.41 -3.18
C HIS A 251 14.37 -5.93 -4.61
N LEU A 252 13.32 -6.69 -4.91
CA LEU A 252 13.17 -7.46 -6.15
C LEU A 252 13.18 -6.61 -7.42
N LYS A 253 12.60 -5.40 -7.40
CA LYS A 253 12.59 -4.52 -8.58
C LYS A 253 13.86 -3.66 -8.73
N LEU A 254 14.52 -3.39 -7.60
CA LEU A 254 15.75 -2.59 -7.61
C LEU A 254 16.95 -3.49 -7.87
N HIS A 255 16.80 -4.81 -7.68
CA HIS A 255 17.89 -5.78 -7.71
C HIS A 255 19.05 -5.35 -6.81
N ALA A 256 18.74 -4.94 -5.57
CA ALA A 256 19.72 -4.41 -4.63
C ALA A 256 19.44 -4.90 -3.21
N TYR A 257 20.49 -5.12 -2.43
CA TYR A 257 20.37 -5.29 -1.00
C TYR A 257 19.95 -3.97 -0.35
N VAL A 258 19.14 -4.06 0.71
CA VAL A 258 18.68 -2.93 1.49
C VAL A 258 19.02 -3.17 2.96
N VAL A 259 19.92 -2.34 3.50
CA VAL A 259 20.29 -2.34 4.92
C VAL A 259 19.35 -1.38 5.64
N ILE A 260 18.63 -1.87 6.64
CA ILE A 260 17.74 -1.05 7.48
C ILE A 260 18.36 -0.96 8.88
N GLU A 261 18.64 0.26 9.32
CA GLU A 261 19.22 0.58 10.64
C GLU A 261 18.20 1.39 11.45
N PHE A 262 17.93 0.97 12.69
CA PHE A 262 17.02 1.70 13.57
C PHE A 262 17.78 2.60 14.54
N LYS A 263 17.20 3.76 14.82
CA LYS A 263 17.67 4.67 15.88
C LYS A 263 16.49 5.15 16.73
N ALA A 264 16.50 4.78 18.02
CA ALA A 264 15.47 5.20 18.99
C ALA A 264 15.53 6.70 19.33
N THR A 265 16.60 7.36 18.87
CA THR A 265 16.88 8.77 19.13
C THR A 265 16.70 9.62 17.86
N LYS A 266 16.85 10.94 18.03
CA LYS A 266 16.94 11.86 16.89
C LYS A 266 18.16 11.49 16.03
N PHE A 267 18.03 11.63 14.71
CA PHE A 267 19.14 11.51 13.76
C PHE A 267 20.37 12.30 14.22
N LYS A 268 21.54 11.69 14.08
CA LYS A 268 22.86 12.30 14.23
C LYS A 268 23.73 11.93 13.01
N PRO A 269 24.68 12.79 12.61
CA PRO A 269 25.57 12.51 11.47
C PRO A 269 26.35 11.19 11.58
N GLU A 270 26.72 10.77 12.80
CA GLU A 270 27.43 9.51 13.04
C GLU A 270 26.64 8.27 12.57
N HIS A 271 25.31 8.32 12.62
CA HIS A 271 24.44 7.23 12.15
C HIS A 271 24.58 7.02 10.63
N ALA A 272 24.73 8.10 9.86
CA ALA A 272 24.94 8.01 8.41
C ALA A 272 26.32 7.41 8.10
N GLY A 273 27.33 7.72 8.92
CA GLY A 273 28.66 7.11 8.82
C GLY A 273 28.64 5.60 9.07
N GLN A 274 27.95 5.16 10.12
CA GLN A 274 27.76 3.74 10.44
C GLN A 274 27.06 2.99 9.29
N LEU A 275 25.95 3.54 8.79
CA LEU A 275 25.22 2.91 7.69
C LEU A 275 26.03 2.89 6.39
N ASN A 276 26.78 3.95 6.08
CA ASN A 276 27.69 3.97 4.94
C ASN A 276 28.76 2.86 5.04
N PHE A 277 29.31 2.64 6.23
CA PHE A 277 30.25 1.55 6.47
C PHE A 277 29.59 0.18 6.20
N TYR A 278 28.39 -0.07 6.71
CA TYR A 278 27.65 -1.31 6.46
C TYR A 278 27.36 -1.55 4.98
N LEU A 279 27.00 -0.52 4.22
CA LEU A 279 26.75 -0.64 2.78
C LEU A 279 28.01 -1.03 2.00
N ASN A 280 29.19 -0.54 2.40
CA ASN A 280 30.45 -1.00 1.79
C ASN A 280 30.65 -2.49 2.03
N LEU A 281 30.49 -2.94 3.27
CA LEU A 281 30.65 -4.36 3.60
C LEU A 281 29.62 -5.24 2.90
N VAL A 282 28.36 -4.83 2.81
CA VAL A 282 27.34 -5.60 2.07
C VAL A 282 27.68 -5.70 0.59
N ASP A 283 28.18 -4.61 -0.01
CA ASP A 283 28.64 -4.62 -1.40
C ASP A 283 29.86 -5.55 -1.62
N ASP A 284 30.72 -5.73 -0.62
CA ASP A 284 31.92 -6.57 -0.74
C ASP A 284 31.63 -8.06 -0.46
N PHE A 285 30.72 -8.37 0.48
CA PHE A 285 30.50 -9.73 0.97
C PHE A 285 29.21 -10.41 0.47
N TYR A 286 28.17 -9.65 0.15
CA TYR A 286 26.86 -10.21 -0.21
C TYR A 286 26.48 -9.95 -1.66
N LYS A 287 26.84 -8.78 -2.17
CA LYS A 287 26.42 -8.33 -3.50
C LYS A 287 27.03 -9.22 -4.58
N MET A 288 26.18 -9.70 -5.48
CA MET A 288 26.59 -10.42 -6.67
C MET A 288 26.82 -9.45 -7.84
N PRO A 289 27.58 -9.84 -8.88
CA PRO A 289 27.90 -8.95 -10.01
C PRO A 289 26.67 -8.35 -10.74
N GLN A 290 25.54 -9.06 -10.72
CA GLN A 290 24.28 -8.64 -11.31
C GLN A 290 23.46 -7.67 -10.45
N ASP A 291 23.82 -7.51 -9.17
CA ASP A 291 23.08 -6.67 -8.24
C ASP A 291 23.51 -5.21 -8.39
N ASN A 292 22.55 -4.31 -8.23
CA ASN A 292 22.77 -2.88 -8.15
C ASN A 292 23.41 -2.51 -6.79
N PRO A 293 23.98 -1.28 -6.66
CA PRO A 293 24.54 -0.83 -5.39
C PRO A 293 23.56 -0.97 -4.22
N SER A 294 24.04 -1.48 -3.08
CA SER A 294 23.21 -1.65 -1.88
C SER A 294 22.70 -0.30 -1.36
N ILE A 295 21.48 -0.30 -0.83
CA ILE A 295 20.77 0.90 -0.36
C ILE A 295 20.65 0.87 1.16
N GLY A 296 20.94 2.00 1.80
CA GLY A 296 20.74 2.19 3.24
C GLY A 296 19.43 2.91 3.53
N LEU A 297 18.66 2.40 4.49
CA LEU A 297 17.51 3.07 5.08
C LEU A 297 17.77 3.26 6.57
N LEU A 298 17.97 4.51 6.98
CA LEU A 298 18.11 4.87 8.39
C LEU A 298 16.74 5.32 8.94
N LEU A 299 16.21 4.59 9.91
CA LEU A 299 14.91 4.85 10.52
C LEU A 299 15.11 5.41 11.93
N CYS A 300 14.85 6.70 12.11
CA CYS A 300 15.06 7.39 13.39
C CYS A 300 13.76 7.93 14.00
N LYS A 301 13.73 8.19 15.32
CA LYS A 301 12.55 8.78 15.97
C LYS A 301 12.19 10.18 15.46
N SER A 302 13.20 10.97 15.10
CA SER A 302 13.01 12.30 14.50
C SER A 302 14.28 12.75 13.78
N ARG A 303 14.21 13.73 12.88
CA ARG A 303 15.38 14.32 12.22
C ARG A 303 15.22 15.80 11.95
N ASN A 304 16.34 16.53 11.92
CA ASN A 304 16.38 17.81 11.23
C ASN A 304 16.76 17.58 9.77
N LYS A 305 15.92 18.04 8.84
CA LYS A 305 16.14 17.82 7.41
C LYS A 305 17.48 18.37 6.92
N PHE A 306 17.83 19.60 7.30
CA PHE A 306 19.07 20.25 6.87
C PHE A 306 20.29 19.50 7.39
N GLU A 307 20.27 19.09 8.66
CA GLU A 307 21.31 18.26 9.27
C GLU A 307 21.47 16.92 8.54
N ALA A 308 20.36 16.25 8.22
CA ALA A 308 20.34 15.00 7.48
C ALA A 308 20.90 15.17 6.04
N GLU A 309 20.49 16.20 5.31
CA GLU A 309 21.01 16.47 3.96
C GLU A 309 22.50 16.80 3.97
N TYR A 310 22.98 17.57 4.96
CA TYR A 310 24.41 17.88 5.09
C TYR A 310 25.24 16.66 5.48
N ALA A 311 24.74 15.80 6.36
CA ALA A 311 25.41 14.55 6.72
C ALA A 311 25.57 13.60 5.52
N LEU A 312 24.65 13.65 4.55
CA LEU A 312 24.74 12.86 3.33
C LEU A 312 25.66 13.46 2.26
N LYS A 313 26.11 14.71 2.40
CA LYS A 313 27.09 15.31 1.48
C LYS A 313 28.43 14.59 1.61
N GLY A 314 28.98 14.15 0.49
CA GLY A 314 30.24 13.39 0.44
C GLY A 314 30.07 11.88 0.64
N ILE A 315 28.94 11.38 1.15
CA ILE A 315 28.65 9.94 1.23
C ILE A 315 28.29 9.42 -0.16
N GLU A 316 29.09 8.48 -0.67
CA GLU A 316 28.91 7.86 -2.00
C GLU A 316 27.81 6.82 -2.04
N LYS A 317 27.66 6.03 -0.97
CA LYS A 317 26.63 5.00 -0.92
C LYS A 317 25.22 5.62 -0.88
N PRO A 318 24.22 4.99 -1.51
CA PRO A 318 22.87 5.50 -1.54
C PRO A 318 22.20 5.28 -0.18
N ILE A 319 21.87 6.37 0.51
CA ILE A 319 21.23 6.37 1.83
C ILE A 319 19.98 7.26 1.82
N GLY A 320 18.90 6.72 2.38
CA GLY A 320 17.68 7.42 2.73
C GLY A 320 17.49 7.46 4.23
N ILE A 321 17.10 8.62 4.76
CA ILE A 321 16.86 8.82 6.19
C ILE A 321 15.37 9.13 6.36
N SER A 322 14.66 8.33 7.14
CA SER A 322 13.26 8.51 7.46
C SER A 322 12.99 8.54 8.95
N GLU A 323 11.95 9.27 9.31
CA GLU A 323 11.35 9.15 10.63
C GLU A 323 10.47 7.89 10.71
N TYR A 324 10.23 7.39 11.92
CA TYR A 324 9.17 6.43 12.20
C TYR A 324 8.31 6.89 13.38
N GLN A 325 7.09 6.37 13.45
CA GLN A 325 6.15 6.65 14.54
C GLN A 325 5.77 5.35 15.26
N LEU A 326 5.68 5.42 16.58
CA LEU A 326 5.15 4.37 17.45
C LEU A 326 3.92 4.94 18.18
N THR A 327 2.89 4.12 18.40
CA THR A 327 1.71 4.57 19.15
C THR A 327 2.09 4.85 20.60
N ARG A 328 1.45 5.85 21.22
CA ARG A 328 1.25 5.82 22.67
C ARG A 328 0.44 4.57 23.00
N ALA A 329 1.02 3.63 23.75
CA ALA A 329 0.29 2.51 24.34
C ALA A 329 -1.10 2.99 24.80
N ILE A 330 -2.15 2.23 24.46
CA ILE A 330 -3.52 2.49 24.91
C ILE A 330 -3.44 2.89 26.39
N PRO A 331 -3.87 4.11 26.76
CA PRO A 331 -3.69 4.57 28.13
C PRO A 331 -4.35 3.56 29.08
N GLU A 332 -3.75 3.30 30.24
CA GLU A 332 -4.17 2.21 31.15
C GLU A 332 -5.67 2.29 31.52
N ASN A 333 -6.28 3.48 31.41
CA ASN A 333 -7.71 3.72 31.60
C ASN A 333 -8.64 3.07 30.55
N LEU A 334 -8.09 2.50 29.47
CA LEU A 334 -8.85 1.76 28.45
C LEU A 334 -8.66 0.24 28.56
N LYS A 335 -7.68 -0.26 29.36
CA LYS A 335 -7.60 -1.70 29.70
C LYS A 335 -8.74 -2.13 30.62
N SER A 336 -9.25 -1.24 31.47
CA SER A 336 -10.31 -1.56 32.43
C SER A 336 -11.71 -1.62 31.83
N ASN A 337 -11.89 -1.23 30.55
CA ASN A 337 -13.19 -1.18 29.87
C ASN A 337 -13.30 -2.15 28.69
N LEU A 338 -12.28 -2.98 28.46
CA LEU A 338 -12.37 -4.08 27.50
C LEU A 338 -12.80 -5.33 28.27
N PRO A 339 -13.92 -5.97 27.88
CA PRO A 339 -14.34 -7.20 28.52
C PRO A 339 -13.23 -8.25 28.42
N SER A 340 -13.02 -9.03 29.48
CA SER A 340 -12.02 -10.09 29.49
C SER A 340 -12.35 -11.16 28.43
N ILE A 341 -11.36 -11.96 28.03
CA ILE A 341 -11.59 -13.09 27.10
C ILE A 341 -12.68 -14.02 27.67
N GLU A 342 -12.73 -14.17 28.99
CA GLU A 342 -13.72 -14.97 29.71
C GLU A 342 -15.13 -14.35 29.63
N GLU A 343 -15.25 -13.01 29.67
CA GLU A 343 -16.53 -12.29 29.48
C GLU A 343 -17.03 -12.37 28.03
N ILE A 344 -16.12 -12.32 27.05
CA ILE A 344 -16.45 -12.48 25.62
C ILE A 344 -16.90 -13.91 25.32
N GLU A 345 -16.24 -14.93 25.90
CA GLU A 345 -16.65 -16.33 25.76
C GLU A 345 -17.98 -16.63 26.45
N ALA A 346 -18.28 -15.98 27.58
CA ALA A 346 -19.56 -16.09 28.25
C ALA A 346 -20.72 -15.50 27.41
N GLU A 347 -20.54 -14.30 26.82
CA GLU A 347 -21.55 -13.70 25.95
C GLU A 347 -21.78 -14.50 24.65
N LEU A 348 -20.74 -15.10 24.09
CA LEU A 348 -20.86 -15.95 22.89
C LEU A 348 -21.61 -17.26 23.19
N ASN A 349 -21.37 -17.87 24.35
CA ASN A 349 -22.09 -19.08 24.77
C ASN A 349 -23.57 -18.79 25.12
N GLU A 350 -23.89 -17.62 25.68
CA GLU A 350 -25.28 -17.19 25.90
C GLU A 350 -26.03 -16.93 24.58
N MET A 351 -25.34 -16.50 23.52
CA MET A 351 -25.95 -16.34 22.19
C MET A 351 -26.19 -17.68 21.46
N GLU A 352 -25.39 -18.72 21.70
CA GLU A 352 -25.60 -20.05 21.11
C GLU A 352 -26.70 -20.85 21.82
N GLY A 353 -26.95 -20.62 23.12
CA GLY A 353 -27.99 -21.32 23.88
C GLY A 353 -29.44 -20.88 23.59
N ASN A 354 -29.66 -19.76 22.91
CA ASN A 354 -30.99 -19.19 22.65
C ASN A 354 -31.57 -19.53 21.26
N ASN A 355 -30.88 -20.35 20.45
CA ASN A 355 -31.35 -20.78 19.12
C ASN A 355 -31.98 -22.18 19.08
N ASP A 356 -32.04 -22.89 20.22
CA ASP A 356 -32.70 -24.20 20.35
C ASP A 356 -33.84 -24.15 21.38
N SER A 357 -34.90 -23.39 21.10
CA SER A 357 -36.19 -23.44 21.82
C SER A 357 -37.37 -23.11 20.92
#